data_AF-A0A1B7L169-F1
#
_entry.id   AF-A0A1B7L169-F1
#
_cell.length_a   1.000
_cell.length_b   1.000
_cell.length_c   1.000
_cell.angle_alpha   90.00
_cell.angle_beta   90.00
_cell.angle_gamma   90.00
#
_symmetry.space_group_name_H-M   'P 1'
#
loop_
_entity.id
_entity.type
_entity.pdbx_description
1 polymer ?
#
loop_
_entity_poly.entity_id
_entity_poly.type
_entity_poly.pdbx_seq_one_letter_code
_entity_poly.pdbx_strand_id
1 'polypeptide(L)'
;MTVNVEKLINSLGKPYQDIFDAGLIPYKTKPTGYPGDPVLTLSMMNEGIYLAFKRDGVTLYSIELFLQNPKKANYRFPNELPSPLEAEMVRPWVHAQFGSPDKFLPPRKRLRKDVGYTDLFTVMDFHIPISMQIDYDLQERVKEVAFITTSEVRW
;
A
#
# COMPACT_ATOMS: atom_id res chain seq x y z
N MET A 1 12.52 1.47 14.18
CA MET A 1 11.24 1.48 14.91
C MET A 1 10.27 0.71 14.05
N THR A 2 9.52 -0.23 14.63
CA THR A 2 8.61 -1.09 13.88
C THR A 2 7.22 -0.47 13.88
N VAL A 3 6.58 -0.40 12.71
CA VAL A 3 5.21 0.07 12.54
C VAL A 3 4.28 -1.13 12.56
N ASN A 4 3.19 -1.04 13.33
CA ASN A 4 2.14 -2.04 13.30
C ASN A 4 1.29 -1.83 12.04
N VAL A 5 1.62 -2.57 10.97
CA VAL A 5 0.99 -2.45 9.65
C VAL A 5 -0.51 -2.80 9.72
N GLU A 6 -0.88 -3.83 10.48
CA GLU A 6 -2.27 -4.24 10.64
C GLU A 6 -3.15 -3.13 11.24
N LYS A 7 -2.70 -2.50 12.33
CA LYS A 7 -3.41 -1.36 12.96
C LYS A 7 -3.45 -0.15 12.04
N LEU A 8 -2.42 0.04 11.21
CA LEU A 8 -2.38 1.13 10.24
C LEU A 8 -3.42 0.92 9.14
N ILE A 9 -3.56 -0.29 8.59
CA ILE A 9 -4.61 -0.62 7.60
C ILE A 9 -6.00 -0.45 8.22
N ASN A 10 -6.20 -0.89 9.46
CA ASN A 10 -7.42 -0.65 10.23
C ASN A 10 -7.71 0.84 10.53
N SER A 11 -6.77 1.74 10.20
CA SER A 11 -6.94 3.18 10.33
C SER A 11 -7.30 3.86 9.00
N LEU A 12 -7.47 3.11 7.90
CA LEU A 12 -8.03 3.65 6.66
C LEU A 12 -9.40 4.30 6.94
N GLY A 13 -9.61 5.48 6.35
CA GLY A 13 -10.78 6.32 6.58
C GLY A 13 -10.69 7.21 7.82
N LYS A 14 -9.64 7.12 8.65
CA LYS A 14 -9.46 7.99 9.82
C LYS A 14 -8.64 9.24 9.49
N PRO A 15 -8.85 10.37 10.22
CA PRO A 15 -8.02 11.56 10.06
C PRO A 15 -6.60 11.31 10.59
N TYR A 16 -5.61 11.98 10.00
CA TYR A 16 -4.19 11.88 10.39
C TYR A 16 -3.96 12.03 11.90
N GLN A 17 -4.67 12.97 12.55
CA GLN A 17 -4.46 13.26 13.97
C GLN A 17 -4.76 12.05 14.86
N ASP A 18 -5.86 11.33 14.60
CA ASP A 18 -6.22 10.11 15.35
C ASP A 18 -5.16 9.01 15.21
N ILE A 19 -4.58 8.87 14.02
CA ILE A 19 -3.55 7.87 13.71
C ILE A 19 -2.23 8.23 14.40
N PHE A 20 -1.90 9.53 14.41
CA PHE A 20 -0.73 10.06 15.08
C PHE A 20 -0.84 9.93 16.61
N ASP A 21 -2.00 10.28 17.18
CA ASP A 21 -2.26 10.20 18.62
C ASP A 21 -2.29 8.74 19.12
N ALA A 22 -2.70 7.79 18.26
CA ALA A 22 -2.59 6.35 18.50
C ALA A 22 -1.14 5.82 18.42
N GLY A 23 -0.16 6.67 18.07
CA GLY A 23 1.25 6.31 17.99
C GLY A 23 1.62 5.41 16.80
N LEU A 24 0.74 5.31 15.78
CA LEU A 24 0.97 4.45 14.61
C LEU A 24 1.90 5.09 13.57
N ILE A 25 2.03 6.42 13.59
CA ILE A 25 2.98 7.17 12.75
C ILE A 25 4.13 7.66 13.66
N PRO A 26 5.36 7.15 13.48
CA PRO A 26 6.49 7.47 14.35
C PRO A 26 7.07 8.87 14.10
N TYR A 27 6.67 9.51 13.01
CA TYR A 27 7.23 10.77 12.54
C TYR A 27 6.45 11.97 13.05
N LYS A 28 7.16 13.01 13.48
CA LYS A 28 6.55 14.33 13.74
C LYS A 28 6.20 15.09 12.46
N THR A 29 6.78 14.68 11.33
CA THR A 29 6.52 15.29 10.02
C THR A 29 5.09 15.00 9.59
N LYS A 30 4.31 16.06 9.38
CA LYS A 30 2.93 15.95 8.90
C LYS A 30 2.87 15.58 7.41
N PRO A 31 1.75 15.02 6.92
CA PRO A 31 1.53 14.82 5.50
C PRO A 31 1.60 16.16 4.74
N THR A 32 2.26 16.17 3.59
CA THR A 32 2.46 17.39 2.79
C THR A 32 2.07 17.17 1.33
N GLY A 33 1.77 18.25 0.61
CA GLY A 33 1.42 18.23 -0.80
C GLY A 33 1.44 19.65 -1.37
N TYR A 34 1.45 19.78 -2.70
CA TYR A 34 1.50 21.09 -3.35
C TYR A 34 0.21 21.89 -3.12
N PRO A 35 0.25 23.24 -3.03
CA PRO A 35 -0.95 24.06 -3.00
C PRO A 35 -1.89 23.69 -4.16
N GLY A 36 -3.19 23.50 -3.87
CA GLY A 36 -4.20 23.06 -4.84
C GLY A 36 -4.30 21.54 -5.09
N ASP A 37 -3.32 20.73 -4.70
CA ASP A 37 -3.41 19.27 -4.83
C ASP A 37 -4.49 18.68 -3.89
N PRO A 38 -5.45 17.85 -4.36
CA PRO A 38 -6.44 17.23 -3.48
C PRO A 38 -5.84 16.19 -2.52
N VAL A 39 -4.57 15.81 -2.70
CA VAL A 39 -3.90 14.77 -1.90
C VAL A 39 -2.76 15.36 -1.06
N LEU A 40 -2.59 14.80 0.13
CA LEU A 40 -1.42 14.99 1.00
C LEU A 40 -0.75 13.64 1.19
N THR A 41 0.58 13.63 1.30
CA THR A 41 1.35 12.39 1.30
C THR A 41 2.38 12.39 2.41
N LEU A 42 2.69 11.21 2.95
CA LEU A 42 3.73 11.01 3.94
C LEU A 42 4.55 9.78 3.56
N SER A 43 5.83 10.00 3.24
CA SER A 43 6.75 8.94 2.86
C SER A 43 7.54 8.45 4.07
N MET A 44 7.30 7.21 4.48
CA MET A 44 7.99 6.53 5.59
C MET A 44 9.01 5.54 5.03
N MET A 45 10.03 6.07 4.35
CA MET A 45 10.96 5.26 3.52
C MET A 45 11.76 4.24 4.33
N ASN A 46 12.06 4.52 5.60
CA ASN A 46 12.81 3.59 6.45
C ASN A 46 11.96 2.39 6.87
N GLU A 47 10.63 2.55 6.87
CA GLU A 47 9.64 1.54 7.19
C GLU A 47 9.10 0.85 5.93
N GLY A 48 9.45 1.35 4.73
CA GLY A 48 8.90 0.83 3.47
C GLY A 48 7.42 1.14 3.26
N ILE A 49 6.92 2.21 3.90
CA ILE A 49 5.49 2.57 3.87
C ILE A 49 5.32 3.93 3.21
N TYR A 50 4.27 4.09 2.42
CA TYR A 50 3.83 5.38 1.90
C TYR A 50 2.34 5.57 2.16
N LEU A 51 1.98 6.75 2.63
CA LEU A 51 0.62 7.07 3.04
C LEU A 51 0.09 8.21 2.19
N ALA A 52 -1.14 8.07 1.70
CA ALA A 52 -1.85 9.12 1.01
C ALA A 52 -3.16 9.48 1.74
N PHE A 53 -3.38 10.78 1.87
CA PHE A 53 -4.50 11.38 2.59
C PHE A 53 -5.27 12.29 1.66
N LYS A 54 -6.59 12.33 1.79
CA LYS A 54 -7.41 13.38 1.18
C LYS A 54 -7.12 14.68 1.90
N ARG A 55 -6.92 15.77 1.16
CA ARG A 55 -6.63 17.08 1.75
C ARG A 55 -7.79 17.57 2.62
N ASP A 56 -9.01 17.38 2.14
CA ASP A 56 -10.21 17.61 2.95
C ASP A 56 -10.28 16.56 4.05
N GLY A 57 -10.33 17.02 5.31
CA GLY A 57 -10.29 16.17 6.50
C GLY A 57 -8.95 15.50 6.84
N VAL A 58 -7.92 15.62 5.98
CA VAL A 58 -6.62 14.91 6.14
C VAL A 58 -6.83 13.43 6.43
N THR A 59 -7.73 12.80 5.67
CA THR A 59 -8.22 11.44 5.90
C THR A 59 -7.39 10.42 5.13
N LEU A 60 -6.88 9.40 5.81
CA LEU A 60 -6.08 8.34 5.19
C LEU A 60 -6.94 7.52 4.24
N TYR A 61 -6.54 7.41 2.97
CA TYR A 61 -7.29 6.63 1.97
C TYR A 61 -6.45 5.59 1.23
N SER A 62 -5.11 5.70 1.27
CA SER A 62 -4.21 4.73 0.68
C SER A 62 -2.99 4.48 1.58
N ILE A 63 -2.60 3.20 1.68
CA ILE A 63 -1.36 2.75 2.31
C ILE A 63 -0.65 1.85 1.31
N GLU A 64 0.57 2.22 0.93
CA GLU A 64 1.43 1.44 0.05
C GLU A 64 2.59 0.83 0.85
N LEU A 65 2.76 -0.49 0.73
CA LEU A 65 3.85 -1.26 1.33
C LEU A 65 4.82 -1.68 0.22
N PHE A 66 6.05 -1.20 0.27
CA PHE A 66 7.09 -1.57 -0.69
C PHE A 66 7.83 -2.81 -0.18
N LEU A 67 7.53 -3.99 -0.75
CA LEU A 67 8.20 -5.24 -0.36
C LEU A 67 9.55 -5.43 -1.06
N GLN A 68 9.73 -4.78 -2.20
CA GLN A 68 11.00 -4.75 -2.92
C GLN A 68 11.51 -3.34 -3.13
N ASN A 69 12.84 -3.22 -3.23
CA ASN A 69 13.49 -1.99 -3.63
C ASN A 69 14.56 -2.27 -4.70
N PRO A 70 14.31 -1.95 -5.99
CA PRO A 70 15.27 -2.25 -7.05
C PRO A 70 16.59 -1.48 -6.91
N LYS A 71 16.63 -0.42 -6.09
CA LYS A 71 17.86 0.35 -5.81
C LYS A 71 18.69 -0.25 -4.67
N LYS A 72 18.17 -1.22 -3.91
CA LYS A 72 18.80 -1.83 -2.74
C LYS A 72 18.65 -3.35 -2.81
N ALA A 73 19.68 -4.04 -3.30
CA ALA A 73 19.64 -5.49 -3.53
C ALA A 73 19.31 -6.33 -2.26
N ASN A 74 19.73 -5.86 -1.08
CA ASN A 74 19.47 -6.54 0.20
C ASN A 74 18.31 -5.92 0.99
N TYR A 75 17.40 -5.21 0.30
CA TYR A 75 16.23 -4.66 0.94
C TYR A 75 15.31 -5.78 1.43
N ARG A 76 14.90 -5.69 2.68
CA ARG A 76 13.85 -6.51 3.27
C ARG A 76 12.84 -5.56 3.89
N PHE A 77 11.56 -5.87 3.70
CA PHE A 77 10.50 -5.12 4.35
C PHE A 77 10.71 -5.18 5.87
N PRO A 78 10.81 -4.04 6.57
CA PRO A 78 11.30 -3.99 7.95
C PRO A 78 10.23 -4.22 9.02
N ASN A 79 8.96 -4.35 8.62
CA ASN A 79 7.84 -4.54 9.54
C ASN A 79 7.17 -5.90 9.34
N GLU A 80 6.42 -6.33 10.34
CA GLU A 80 5.56 -7.51 10.22
C GLU A 80 4.39 -7.20 9.29
N LEU A 81 4.10 -8.12 8.36
CA LEU A 81 2.96 -8.05 7.48
C LEU A 81 1.74 -8.68 8.15
N PRO A 82 0.53 -8.12 7.93
CA PRO A 82 -0.69 -8.72 8.46
C PRO A 82 -0.95 -10.05 7.77
N SER A 83 -1.43 -11.04 8.53
CA SER A 83 -1.86 -12.31 7.95
C SER A 83 -2.95 -12.08 6.88
N PRO A 84 -2.91 -12.78 5.74
CA PRO A 84 -1.99 -13.86 5.40
C PRO A 84 -0.74 -13.43 4.62
N LEU A 85 -0.45 -12.13 4.48
CA LEU A 85 0.65 -11.64 3.64
C LEU A 85 2.03 -12.07 4.14
N GLU A 86 2.92 -12.40 3.20
CA GLU A 86 4.31 -12.78 3.46
C GLU A 86 5.30 -11.81 2.79
N ALA A 87 6.54 -11.75 3.27
CA ALA A 87 7.52 -10.79 2.74
C ALA A 87 8.02 -11.16 1.32
N GLU A 88 8.07 -12.46 1.01
CA GLU A 88 8.59 -12.98 -0.26
C GLU A 88 7.49 -13.71 -1.04
N MET A 89 6.45 -12.97 -1.43
CA MET A 89 5.34 -13.52 -2.20
C MET A 89 5.61 -13.54 -3.71
N VAL A 90 5.07 -14.54 -4.38
CA VAL A 90 5.00 -14.64 -5.85
C VAL A 90 3.56 -14.77 -6.31
N ARG A 91 3.27 -14.35 -7.54
CA ARG A 91 1.90 -14.30 -8.06
C ARG A 91 1.12 -15.62 -7.96
N PRO A 92 1.68 -16.80 -8.26
CA PRO A 92 0.97 -18.06 -8.06
C PRO A 92 0.56 -18.32 -6.60
N TRP A 93 1.43 -17.97 -5.64
CA TRP A 93 1.11 -18.08 -4.21
C TRP A 93 -0.01 -17.12 -3.82
N VAL A 94 0.02 -15.88 -4.34
CA VAL A 94 -1.04 -14.89 -4.09
C VAL A 94 -2.39 -15.43 -4.58
N HIS A 95 -2.45 -16.01 -5.77
CA HIS A 95 -3.71 -16.56 -6.30
C HIS A 95 -4.16 -17.81 -5.56
N ALA A 96 -3.22 -18.62 -5.04
CA ALA A 96 -3.56 -19.74 -4.18
C ALA A 96 -4.16 -19.27 -2.85
N GLN A 97 -3.68 -18.16 -2.30
CA GLN A 97 -4.12 -17.62 -1.01
C GLN A 97 -5.40 -16.78 -1.10
N PHE A 98 -5.55 -15.96 -2.14
CA PHE A 98 -6.63 -14.98 -2.28
C PHE A 98 -7.63 -15.31 -3.40
N GLY A 99 -7.38 -16.35 -4.20
CA GLY A 99 -8.18 -16.69 -5.36
C GLY A 99 -7.85 -15.84 -6.59
N SER A 100 -8.80 -15.77 -7.53
CA SER A 100 -8.64 -14.96 -8.75
C SER A 100 -8.88 -13.48 -8.46
N PRO A 101 -8.08 -12.56 -9.04
CA PRO A 101 -8.30 -11.13 -8.86
C PRO A 101 -9.57 -10.65 -9.55
N ASP A 102 -10.20 -9.61 -8.98
CA ASP A 102 -11.36 -8.94 -9.58
C ASP A 102 -11.00 -8.28 -10.91
N LYS A 103 -9.79 -7.72 -10.98
CA LYS A 103 -9.21 -7.15 -12.19
C LYS A 103 -7.72 -7.43 -12.22
N PHE A 104 -7.16 -7.60 -13.41
CA PHE A 104 -5.72 -7.68 -13.60
C PHE A 104 -5.26 -6.93 -14.84
N LEU A 105 -4.01 -6.46 -14.82
CA LEU A 105 -3.32 -5.90 -15.98
C LEU A 105 -2.09 -6.77 -16.27
N PRO A 106 -1.88 -7.20 -17.53
CA PRO A 106 -0.67 -7.92 -17.90
C PRO A 106 0.55 -6.99 -17.87
N PRO A 107 1.77 -7.57 -17.96
CA PRO A 107 2.99 -6.81 -18.11
C PRO A 107 2.89 -5.82 -19.27
N ARG A 108 3.30 -4.58 -19.00
CA ARG A 108 3.09 -3.46 -19.92
C ARG A 108 4.22 -2.45 -19.83
N LYS A 109 4.46 -1.74 -20.93
CA LYS A 109 5.32 -0.55 -20.92
C LYS A 109 4.53 0.66 -20.46
N ARG A 110 5.00 1.33 -19.40
CA ARG A 110 4.58 2.69 -19.04
C ARG A 110 5.75 3.63 -19.22
N LEU A 111 5.61 4.58 -20.16
CA LEU A 111 6.69 5.50 -20.54
C LEU A 111 7.96 4.71 -20.91
N ARG A 112 9.04 4.87 -20.13
CA ARG A 112 10.34 4.18 -20.32
C ARG A 112 10.56 3.03 -19.34
N LYS A 113 9.54 2.59 -18.60
CA LYS A 113 9.65 1.54 -17.60
C LYS A 113 8.77 0.35 -17.98
N ASP A 114 9.32 -0.84 -17.83
CA ASP A 114 8.56 -2.07 -17.86
C ASP A 114 7.89 -2.27 -16.50
N VAL A 115 6.59 -2.57 -16.53
CA VAL A 115 5.75 -2.87 -15.37
C VAL A 115 5.32 -4.33 -15.50
N GLY A 116 5.41 -5.10 -14.40
CA GLY A 116 4.90 -6.46 -14.37
C GLY A 116 3.38 -6.52 -14.33
N TYR A 117 2.85 -7.62 -13.82
CA TYR A 117 1.41 -7.72 -13.56
C TYR A 117 0.96 -6.69 -12.52
N THR A 118 -0.31 -6.33 -12.57
CA THR A 118 -1.02 -5.67 -11.47
C THR A 118 -2.30 -6.46 -11.24
N ASP A 119 -2.52 -6.95 -10.02
CA ASP A 119 -3.75 -7.63 -9.63
C ASP A 119 -4.51 -6.77 -8.62
N LEU A 120 -5.84 -6.76 -8.70
CA LEU A 120 -6.74 -6.03 -7.80
C LEU A 120 -7.73 -6.99 -7.16
N PHE A 121 -7.84 -6.92 -5.85
CA PHE A 121 -8.76 -7.72 -5.04
C PHE A 121 -9.63 -6.80 -4.17
N THR A 122 -10.87 -7.17 -3.98
CA THR A 122 -11.76 -6.58 -2.97
C THR A 122 -11.51 -7.31 -1.66
N VAL A 123 -11.17 -6.56 -0.61
CA VAL A 123 -10.98 -7.13 0.73
C VAL A 123 -12.30 -7.02 1.47
N MET A 124 -12.93 -8.18 1.72
CA MET A 124 -14.12 -8.26 2.57
C MET A 124 -13.71 -8.21 4.06
N ASP A 125 -14.65 -7.91 4.95
CA ASP A 125 -14.48 -7.92 6.42
C ASP A 125 -13.70 -6.75 7.07
N PHE A 126 -13.52 -5.63 6.36
CA PHE A 126 -13.07 -4.37 6.97
C PHE A 126 -14.23 -3.46 7.40
N HIS A 127 -13.97 -2.53 8.32
CA HIS A 127 -14.95 -1.52 8.78
C HIS A 127 -15.41 -0.58 7.66
N ILE A 128 -14.67 -0.51 6.56
CA ILE A 128 -15.02 0.18 5.32
C ILE A 128 -14.59 -0.66 4.10
N PRO A 129 -15.23 -0.49 2.93
CA PRO A 129 -14.80 -1.15 1.70
C PRO A 129 -13.36 -0.76 1.33
N ILE A 130 -12.49 -1.77 1.27
CA ILE A 130 -11.08 -1.62 0.90
C ILE A 130 -10.77 -2.56 -0.27
N SER A 131 -9.94 -2.06 -1.17
CA SER A 131 -9.34 -2.85 -2.23
C SER A 131 -7.84 -3.01 -1.97
N MET A 132 -7.34 -4.21 -2.24
CA MET A 132 -5.92 -4.55 -2.19
C MET A 132 -5.41 -4.66 -3.63
N GLN A 133 -4.51 -3.75 -4.00
CA GLN A 133 -3.76 -3.81 -5.26
C GLN A 133 -2.39 -4.41 -5.00
N ILE A 134 -2.00 -5.39 -5.82
CA ILE A 134 -0.69 -6.04 -5.76
C ILE A 134 0.03 -5.79 -7.08
N ASP A 135 1.18 -5.12 -7.01
CA ASP A 135 2.03 -4.87 -8.16
C ASP A 135 3.23 -5.81 -8.15
N TYR A 136 3.49 -6.41 -9.31
CA TYR A 136 4.53 -7.42 -9.49
C TYR A 136 5.71 -6.87 -10.32
N ASP A 137 6.89 -7.44 -10.09
CA ASP A 137 8.01 -7.29 -11.02
C ASP A 137 7.83 -8.17 -12.28
N LEU A 138 8.80 -8.12 -13.20
CA LEU A 138 8.78 -8.92 -14.43
C LEU A 138 9.03 -10.42 -14.18
N GLN A 139 9.43 -10.81 -12.97
CA GLN A 139 9.58 -12.20 -12.53
C GLN A 139 8.37 -12.65 -11.70
N GLU A 140 7.28 -11.89 -11.71
CA GLU A 140 6.04 -12.16 -10.99
C GLU A 140 6.21 -12.24 -9.46
N ARG A 141 7.25 -11.60 -8.92
CA ARG A 141 7.41 -11.44 -7.47
C ARG A 141 6.68 -10.17 -7.03
N VAL A 142 6.06 -10.21 -5.86
CA VAL A 142 5.36 -9.04 -5.31
C VAL A 142 6.38 -7.96 -5.00
N LYS A 143 6.18 -6.80 -5.61
CA LYS A 143 7.00 -5.61 -5.41
C LYS A 143 6.35 -4.66 -4.41
N GLU A 144 5.04 -4.53 -4.49
CA GLU A 144 4.28 -3.53 -3.74
C GLU A 144 2.86 -4.05 -3.47
N VAL A 145 2.35 -3.74 -2.28
CA VAL A 145 0.96 -4.02 -1.88
C VAL A 145 0.33 -2.73 -1.41
N ALA A 146 -0.73 -2.30 -2.06
CA ALA A 146 -1.48 -1.09 -1.71
C ALA A 146 -2.87 -1.44 -1.19
N PHE A 147 -3.22 -0.88 -0.03
CA PHE A 147 -4.56 -0.92 0.53
C PHE A 147 -5.22 0.43 0.32
N ILE A 148 -6.32 0.45 -0.43
CA ILE A 148 -6.97 1.66 -0.91
C ILE A 148 -8.45 1.59 -0.56
N THR A 149 -9.03 2.66 -0.04
CA THR A 149 -10.50 2.72 0.10
C THR A 149 -11.15 2.56 -1.28
N THR A 150 -12.10 1.64 -1.43
CA THR A 150 -12.60 1.20 -2.75
C THR A 150 -13.16 2.36 -3.59
N SER A 151 -13.70 3.42 -2.98
CA SER A 151 -14.19 4.61 -3.69
C SER A 151 -13.09 5.40 -4.41
N GLU A 152 -11.82 5.24 -4.01
CA GLU A 152 -10.67 5.97 -4.55
C GLU A 152 -9.85 5.15 -5.55
N VAL A 153 -10.19 3.88 -5.74
CA VAL A 153 -9.50 3.01 -6.70
C VAL A 153 -9.74 3.53 -8.12
N ARG A 154 -8.65 3.74 -8.85
CA ARG A 154 -8.67 4.10 -10.27
C ARG A 154 -8.04 2.98 -11.07
N TRP A 155 -8.79 2.42 -12.01
CA TRP A 155 -8.35 1.30 -12.84
C TRP A 155 -8.45 1.66 -14.32
#